data_AF-S9P718-F1
#
_entry.id   AF-S9P718-F1
#
_cell.length_a   1.000
_cell.length_b   1.000
_cell.length_c   1.000
_cell.angle_alpha   90.00
_cell.angle_beta   90.00
_cell.angle_gamma   90.00
#
_symmetry.space_group_name_H-M   'P 1'
#
loop_
_entity.id
_entity.type
_entity.pdbx_description
1 polymer ?
#
loop_
_entity_poly.entity_id
_entity_poly.type
_entity_poly.pdbx_seq_one_letter_code
_entity_poly.pdbx_strand_id
1 'polypeptide(L)'
;MRSWLLLAALLPHAALASEHGLSLGATAVILTNGANNKLSPRLGLEAAYTYGREAWRLGGGVRWVPGGGGSLPAEVYARVLLTPPSGTWRPAVGPEVGLSGLPINLPSRGGLPNELKDEEARRSRPFYVAVHAQPLRFVFRSFTVSALEVQWGTPIHQPGSALRLQLGLLHLGVVL
;
A
#
# COMPACT_ATOMS: atom_id res chain seq x y z
N MET A 1 -39.64 -20.67 13.86
CA MET A 1 -38.33 -21.28 14.23
C MET A 1 -37.89 -22.21 13.11
N ARG A 2 -36.58 -22.24 12.78
CA ARG A 2 -35.88 -23.31 12.02
C ARG A 2 -35.89 -23.34 10.46
N SER A 3 -35.64 -22.24 9.77
CA SER A 3 -35.18 -22.27 8.36
C SER A 3 -33.71 -21.82 8.18
N TRP A 4 -33.15 -21.11 9.15
CA TRP A 4 -31.81 -20.52 9.11
C TRP A 4 -30.70 -21.51 9.51
N LEU A 5 -31.06 -22.57 10.25
CA LEU A 5 -30.12 -23.60 10.71
C LEU A 5 -29.78 -24.64 9.63
N LEU A 6 -30.60 -24.77 8.58
CA LEU A 6 -30.33 -25.69 7.47
C LEU A 6 -29.31 -25.11 6.47
N LEU A 7 -29.21 -23.77 6.37
CA LEU A 7 -28.17 -23.10 5.59
C LEU A 7 -26.78 -23.24 6.22
N ALA A 8 -26.70 -23.38 7.55
CA ALA A 8 -25.44 -23.66 8.25
C ALA A 8 -24.97 -25.11 8.09
N ALA A 9 -25.88 -26.05 7.81
CA ALA A 9 -25.57 -27.48 7.71
C ALA A 9 -25.14 -27.94 6.30
N LEU A 10 -25.35 -27.12 5.27
CA LEU A 10 -24.95 -27.42 3.88
C LEU A 10 -23.58 -26.86 3.48
N LEU A 11 -22.89 -26.16 4.39
CA LEU A 11 -21.57 -25.58 4.15
C LEU A 11 -20.33 -26.36 4.65
N PRO A 12 -20.37 -27.60 5.20
CA PRO A 12 -19.14 -28.18 5.74
C PRO A 12 -18.20 -28.84 4.70
N HIS A 13 -18.50 -28.80 3.39
CA HIS A 13 -17.70 -29.55 2.39
C HIS A 13 -17.22 -28.78 1.15
N ALA A 14 -17.32 -27.45 1.14
CA ALA A 14 -16.65 -26.61 0.14
C ALA A 14 -15.53 -25.76 0.78
N ALA A 15 -14.63 -26.42 1.52
CA ALA A 15 -13.38 -25.81 1.95
C ALA A 15 -12.43 -25.70 0.74
N LEU A 16 -12.65 -24.69 -0.12
CA LEU A 16 -11.70 -24.27 -1.16
C LEU A 16 -11.42 -22.76 -1.02
N ALA A 17 -10.55 -22.46 -0.06
CA ALA A 17 -9.30 -21.73 -0.25
C ALA A 17 -9.28 -20.30 -0.82
N SER A 18 -10.36 -19.50 -0.69
CA SER A 18 -10.27 -18.05 -0.88
C SER A 18 -10.38 -17.29 0.44
N GLU A 19 -9.35 -16.50 0.78
CA GLU A 19 -9.32 -15.61 1.95
C GLU A 19 -9.62 -14.18 1.51
N HIS A 20 -10.70 -13.56 1.99
CA HIS A 20 -10.92 -12.13 1.79
C HIS A 20 -10.38 -11.36 2.98
N GLY A 21 -9.76 -10.20 2.77
CA GLY A 21 -9.17 -9.42 3.86
C GLY A 21 -9.44 -7.94 3.72
N LEU A 22 -9.84 -7.29 4.80
CA LEU A 22 -9.94 -5.83 4.90
C LEU A 22 -8.97 -5.35 5.97
N SER A 23 -8.21 -4.29 5.69
CA SER A 23 -7.27 -3.71 6.66
C SER A 23 -7.26 -2.20 6.65
N LEU A 24 -6.98 -1.62 7.81
CA LEU A 24 -6.77 -0.20 8.05
C LEU A 24 -5.47 0.01 8.80
N GLY A 25 -4.76 1.10 8.54
CA GLY A 25 -3.54 1.38 9.28
C GLY A 25 -2.86 2.69 8.93
N ALA A 26 -1.67 2.84 9.50
CA ALA A 26 -0.86 4.04 9.40
C ALA A 26 0.42 3.77 8.62
N THR A 27 0.76 4.70 7.74
CA THR A 27 1.94 4.65 6.88
C THR A 27 2.76 5.91 7.01
N ALA A 28 4.08 5.80 6.90
CA ALA A 28 4.99 6.93 6.73
C ALA A 28 5.54 6.90 5.31
N VAL A 29 5.34 7.98 4.55
CA VAL A 29 5.83 8.09 3.17
C VAL A 29 7.01 9.04 3.11
N ILE A 30 8.07 8.62 2.43
CA ILE A 30 9.27 9.38 2.14
C ILE A 30 9.46 9.41 0.62
N LEU A 31 9.40 10.61 0.05
CA LEU A 31 9.65 10.86 -1.36
C LEU A 31 10.99 11.57 -1.48
N THR A 32 11.95 10.94 -2.17
CA THR A 32 13.27 11.52 -2.40
C THR A 32 13.63 11.46 -3.88
N ASN A 33 14.28 12.51 -4.36
CA ASN A 33 14.92 12.56 -5.67
C ASN A 33 16.42 12.55 -5.34
N GLY A 34 17.18 11.56 -5.82
CA GLY A 34 18.50 11.13 -5.31
C GLY A 34 19.61 12.19 -5.19
N ALA A 35 19.31 13.45 -5.45
CA ALA A 35 20.18 14.61 -5.31
C ALA A 35 20.04 15.38 -3.98
N ASN A 36 19.01 15.17 -3.13
CA ASN A 36 18.86 15.96 -1.90
C ASN A 36 18.17 15.20 -0.74
N ASN A 37 18.93 14.93 0.33
CA ASN A 37 18.56 14.05 1.45
C ASN A 37 17.62 14.66 2.51
N LYS A 38 16.69 15.55 2.12
CA LYS A 38 15.68 16.03 3.08
C LYS A 38 14.58 14.97 3.24
N LEU A 39 14.82 14.05 4.17
CA LEU A 39 13.88 13.04 4.62
C LEU A 39 12.83 13.69 5.54
N SER A 40 11.71 14.14 4.96
CA SER A 40 10.55 14.57 5.75
C SER A 40 9.47 13.50 5.64
N PRO A 41 9.40 12.55 6.59
CA PRO A 41 8.36 11.53 6.58
C PRO A 41 7.00 12.19 6.74
N ARG A 42 6.05 11.81 5.89
CA ARG A 42 4.65 12.23 6.02
C ARG A 42 3.83 11.06 6.52
N LEU A 43 3.14 11.25 7.64
CA LEU A 43 2.24 10.26 8.20
C LEU A 43 0.94 10.25 7.41
N GLY A 44 0.42 9.07 7.12
CA GLY A 44 -0.80 8.86 6.36
C GLY A 44 -1.59 7.67 6.87
N LEU A 45 -2.79 7.52 6.33
CA LEU A 45 -3.69 6.42 6.60
C LEU A 45 -3.83 5.56 5.35
N GLU A 46 -4.01 4.26 5.54
CA GLU A 46 -4.25 3.30 4.48
C GLU A 46 -5.49 2.47 4.77
N ALA A 47 -6.32 2.27 3.74
CA ALA A 47 -7.37 1.27 3.72
C ALA A 47 -7.12 0.32 2.56
N ALA A 48 -7.13 -0.99 2.82
CA ALA A 48 -6.82 -1.99 1.81
C ALA A 48 -7.78 -3.17 1.85
N TYR A 49 -8.02 -3.73 0.68
CA TYR A 49 -8.68 -5.00 0.47
C TYR A 49 -7.71 -5.99 -0.14
N THR A 50 -7.82 -7.25 0.25
CA THR A 50 -7.06 -8.36 -0.32
C THR A 50 -7.95 -9.56 -0.59
N TYR A 51 -7.66 -10.26 -1.66
CA TYR A 51 -8.18 -11.56 -2.03
C TYR A 51 -7.01 -12.51 -2.13
N GLY A 52 -6.99 -13.57 -1.31
CA GLY A 52 -5.94 -14.57 -1.28
C GLY A 52 -6.43 -15.91 -1.77
N ARG A 53 -5.59 -16.63 -2.52
CA ARG A 53 -5.76 -18.05 -2.83
C ARG A 53 -4.40 -18.72 -2.74
N GLU A 54 -4.30 -19.73 -1.89
CA GLU A 54 -3.05 -20.47 -1.63
C GLU A 54 -1.87 -19.52 -1.30
N ALA A 55 -0.82 -19.52 -2.12
CA ALA A 55 0.37 -18.70 -1.92
C ALA A 55 0.26 -17.29 -2.55
N TRP A 56 -0.83 -16.97 -3.24
CA TRP A 56 -0.99 -15.72 -3.98
C TRP A 56 -2.07 -14.86 -3.36
N ARG A 57 -1.83 -13.54 -3.31
CA ARG A 57 -2.82 -12.55 -2.88
C ARG A 57 -2.86 -11.40 -3.86
N LEU A 58 -4.05 -11.06 -4.31
CA LEU A 58 -4.35 -9.83 -5.02
C LEU A 58 -4.84 -8.80 -4.01
N GLY A 59 -4.36 -7.58 -4.08
CA GLY A 59 -4.79 -6.54 -3.17
C GLY A 59 -4.86 -5.19 -3.85
N GLY A 60 -5.59 -4.28 -3.23
CA GLY A 60 -5.63 -2.89 -3.64
C GLY A 60 -6.17 -2.05 -2.51
N GLY A 61 -5.89 -0.76 -2.57
CA GLY A 61 -6.24 0.13 -1.48
C GLY A 61 -6.12 1.58 -1.84
N VAL A 62 -6.50 2.40 -0.86
CA VAL A 62 -6.36 3.84 -0.90
C VAL A 62 -5.46 4.27 0.25
N ARG A 63 -4.53 5.18 -0.04
CA ARG A 63 -3.67 5.82 0.96
C ARG A 63 -3.93 7.31 0.95
N TRP A 64 -4.02 7.89 2.14
CA TRP A 64 -4.21 9.32 2.33
C TRP A 64 -3.03 9.86 3.12
N VAL A 65 -2.33 10.83 2.55
CA VAL A 65 -1.26 11.54 3.24
C VAL A 65 -1.65 13.01 3.30
N PRO A 66 -1.68 13.67 4.47
CA PRO A 66 -1.97 15.09 4.55
C PRO A 66 -0.91 15.88 3.76
N GLY A 67 -1.35 16.61 2.74
CA GLY A 67 -0.55 17.64 2.09
C GLY A 67 -0.86 18.99 2.73
N GLY A 68 0.17 19.76 3.09
CA GLY A 68 -0.07 21.17 3.42
C GLY A 68 -0.69 21.87 2.21
N GLY A 69 -1.84 22.53 2.39
CA GLY A 69 -2.50 23.31 1.33
C GLY A 69 -3.92 22.91 0.93
N GLY A 70 -4.61 22.00 1.65
CA GLY A 70 -6.04 21.77 1.47
C GLY A 70 -6.47 20.75 0.41
N SER A 71 -5.53 20.18 -0.35
CA SER A 71 -5.75 18.93 -1.08
C SER A 71 -5.41 17.75 -0.18
N LEU A 72 -6.27 16.74 -0.09
CA LEU A 72 -5.94 15.42 0.46
C LEU A 72 -5.36 14.59 -0.70
N PRO A 73 -4.04 14.56 -0.95
CA PRO A 73 -3.50 13.71 -1.98
C PRO A 73 -3.75 12.26 -1.56
N ALA A 74 -4.73 11.66 -2.24
CA ALA A 74 -5.02 10.26 -2.16
C ALA A 74 -4.18 9.53 -3.20
N GLU A 75 -3.81 8.32 -2.86
CA GLU A 75 -3.22 7.37 -3.77
C GLU A 75 -4.10 6.15 -3.85
N VAL A 76 -4.28 5.63 -5.06
CA VAL A 76 -4.92 4.35 -5.29
C VAL A 76 -3.88 3.38 -5.81
N TYR A 77 -3.84 2.17 -5.27
CA TYR A 77 -2.85 1.18 -5.66
C TYR A 77 -3.47 -0.21 -5.82
N ALA A 78 -2.79 -1.05 -6.59
CA ALA A 78 -3.05 -2.47 -6.72
C ALA A 78 -1.73 -3.25 -6.61
N ARG A 79 -1.76 -4.40 -5.96
CA ARG A 79 -0.59 -5.24 -5.70
C ARG A 79 -0.89 -6.72 -5.87
N VAL A 80 0.14 -7.45 -6.27
CA VAL A 80 0.15 -8.91 -6.26
C VAL A 80 1.21 -9.32 -5.25
N LEU A 81 0.85 -10.19 -4.31
CA LEU A 81 1.73 -10.62 -3.22
C LEU A 81 1.84 -12.13 -3.22
N LEU A 82 3.06 -12.61 -3.04
CA LEU A 82 3.37 -13.99 -2.70
C LEU A 82 3.46 -14.09 -1.19
N THR A 83 2.81 -15.10 -0.62
CA THR A 83 2.76 -15.37 0.82
C THR A 83 3.04 -16.86 1.03
N PRO A 84 4.08 -17.25 1.79
CA PRO A 84 4.31 -18.65 2.07
C PRO A 84 3.20 -19.19 3.00
N PRO A 85 2.72 -20.42 2.77
CA PRO A 85 1.67 -21.04 3.57
C PRO A 85 2.26 -21.59 4.87
N SER A 86 2.62 -20.73 5.82
CA SER A 86 3.23 -21.19 7.09
C SER A 86 2.58 -20.53 8.30
N GLY A 87 1.77 -21.31 9.04
CA GLY A 87 1.28 -20.95 10.37
C GLY A 87 0.70 -19.54 10.51
N THR A 88 0.97 -18.95 11.68
CA THR A 88 0.54 -17.60 12.07
C THR A 88 1.37 -16.52 11.39
N TRP A 89 2.67 -16.75 11.17
CA TRP A 89 3.56 -15.78 10.53
C TRP A 89 3.51 -15.94 9.01
N ARG A 90 2.86 -14.99 8.35
CA ARG A 90 2.57 -15.04 6.92
C ARG A 90 3.14 -13.81 6.21
N PRO A 91 4.48 -13.75 6.04
CA PRO A 91 5.13 -12.64 5.37
C PRO A 91 4.65 -12.54 3.93
N ALA A 92 4.68 -11.36 3.33
CA ALA A 92 4.23 -11.18 1.96
C ALA A 92 5.20 -10.30 1.16
N VAL A 93 5.36 -10.58 -0.13
CA VAL A 93 6.18 -9.74 -1.03
C VAL A 93 5.65 -9.78 -2.45
N GLY A 94 5.73 -8.66 -3.17
CA GLY A 94 5.47 -8.66 -4.59
C GLY A 94 5.31 -7.27 -5.19
N PRO A 95 4.97 -7.20 -6.49
CA PRO A 95 4.86 -5.94 -7.20
C PRO A 95 3.60 -5.16 -6.81
N GLU A 96 3.73 -3.84 -6.83
CA GLU A 96 2.66 -2.87 -6.67
C GLU A 96 2.71 -1.84 -7.80
N VAL A 97 1.53 -1.46 -8.28
CA VAL A 97 1.31 -0.35 -9.20
C VAL A 97 0.34 0.63 -8.55
N GLY A 98 0.53 1.93 -8.76
CA GLY A 98 -0.41 2.88 -8.22
C GLY A 98 -0.41 4.24 -8.90
N LEU A 99 -1.46 4.97 -8.58
CA LEU A 99 -1.78 6.31 -9.01
C LEU A 99 -1.66 7.23 -7.80
N SER A 100 -0.58 7.98 -7.72
CA SER A 100 -0.23 8.88 -6.62
C SER A 100 -0.51 10.33 -7.00
N GLY A 101 -1.33 11.01 -6.20
CA GLY A 101 -1.43 12.47 -6.19
C GLY A 101 -0.36 13.15 -5.33
N LEU A 102 0.61 12.41 -4.79
CA LEU A 102 1.60 12.96 -3.85
C LEU A 102 2.66 13.76 -4.62
N PRO A 103 2.93 15.02 -4.24
CA PRO A 103 3.96 15.82 -4.88
C PRO A 103 5.33 15.21 -4.58
N ILE A 104 6.09 14.90 -5.63
CA ILE A 104 7.49 14.50 -5.50
C ILE A 104 8.27 15.75 -5.08
N ASN A 105 9.02 15.67 -3.98
CA ASN A 105 9.92 16.76 -3.58
C ASN A 105 11.05 16.87 -4.61
N LEU A 106 10.89 17.77 -5.58
CA LEU A 106 11.93 18.12 -6.54
C LEU A 106 12.95 19.04 -5.84
N PRO A 107 14.26 18.80 -5.95
CA PRO A 107 15.25 19.72 -5.40
C PRO A 107 15.11 21.09 -6.06
N SER A 108 15.14 22.16 -5.25
CA SER A 108 15.36 23.52 -5.73
C SER A 108 16.76 23.58 -6.38
N ARG A 109 16.88 23.27 -7.67
CA ARG A 109 18.00 23.77 -8.48
C ARG A 109 17.78 25.28 -8.59
N GLY A 110 18.56 26.05 -7.82
CA GLY A 110 18.75 27.49 -7.94
C GLY A 110 17.55 28.34 -8.35
N GLY A 111 16.88 28.99 -7.39
CA GLY A 111 16.05 30.17 -7.67
C GLY A 111 14.82 30.01 -8.57
N LEU A 112 14.46 28.78 -8.97
CA LEU A 112 13.27 28.56 -9.80
C LEU A 112 12.00 29.07 -9.09
N PRO A 113 11.20 29.95 -9.73
CA PRO A 113 9.90 30.40 -9.23
C PRO A 113 9.02 29.22 -8.82
N ASN A 114 8.22 29.38 -7.76
CA ASN A 114 7.34 28.33 -7.25
C ASN A 114 6.37 27.79 -8.33
N GLU A 115 6.01 28.62 -9.30
CA GLU A 115 5.15 28.28 -10.44
C GLU A 115 5.74 27.17 -11.33
N LEU A 116 7.06 27.18 -11.57
CA LEU A 116 7.74 26.14 -12.34
C LEU A 116 7.81 24.80 -11.58
N LYS A 117 7.88 24.85 -10.24
CA LYS A 117 7.82 23.64 -9.40
C LYS A 117 6.45 23.01 -9.40
N ASP A 118 5.41 23.83 -9.36
CA ASP A 118 4.02 23.38 -9.43
C ASP A 118 3.66 22.85 -10.82
N GLU A 119 4.26 23.39 -11.89
CA GLU A 119 4.10 22.86 -13.24
C GLU A 119 4.86 21.55 -13.46
N GLU A 120 6.07 21.41 -12.90
CA GLU A 120 6.86 20.19 -13.03
C GLU A 120 6.29 19.05 -12.16
N ALA A 121 5.79 19.37 -10.97
CA ALA A 121 5.01 18.43 -10.15
C ALA A 121 3.70 18.00 -10.83
N ARG A 122 3.02 18.91 -11.57
CA ARG A 122 1.84 18.58 -12.39
C ARG A 122 2.17 17.77 -13.64
N ARG A 123 3.37 17.96 -14.23
CA ARG A 123 3.85 17.18 -15.38
C ARG A 123 4.32 15.77 -15.01
N SER A 124 4.76 15.56 -13.76
CA SER A 124 5.04 14.21 -13.26
C SER A 124 3.72 13.43 -13.19
N ARG A 125 3.49 12.58 -14.19
CA ARG A 125 2.25 11.79 -14.27
C ARG A 125 2.15 10.88 -13.04
N PRO A 126 0.94 10.70 -12.50
CA PRO A 126 0.71 10.09 -11.18
C PRO A 126 1.08 8.61 -11.05
N PHE A 127 1.59 7.94 -12.09
CA PHE A 127 1.79 6.49 -12.07
C PHE A 127 3.18 6.09 -11.55
N TYR A 128 3.20 5.12 -10.64
CA TYR A 128 4.43 4.51 -10.14
C TYR A 128 4.36 2.98 -10.17
N VAL A 129 5.54 2.38 -10.13
CA VAL A 129 5.75 0.94 -9.86
C VAL A 129 6.60 0.81 -8.61
N ALA A 130 6.30 -0.20 -7.80
CA ALA A 130 7.03 -0.49 -6.57
C ALA A 130 7.10 -1.98 -6.29
N VAL A 131 8.05 -2.37 -5.44
CA VAL A 131 8.05 -3.63 -4.72
C VAL A 131 7.52 -3.37 -3.32
N HIS A 132 6.53 -4.16 -2.90
CA HIS A 132 5.95 -4.13 -1.57
C HIS A 132 6.34 -5.37 -0.78
N ALA A 133 6.71 -5.21 0.48
CA ALA A 133 7.07 -6.29 1.38
C ALA A 133 6.41 -6.10 2.75
N GLN A 134 5.91 -7.18 3.34
CA GLN A 134 5.29 -7.26 4.66
C GLN A 134 5.98 -8.36 5.47
N PRO A 135 7.21 -8.15 5.95
CA PRO A 135 7.97 -9.17 6.67
C PRO A 135 7.33 -9.54 8.02
N LEU A 136 6.71 -8.59 8.72
CA LEU A 136 6.10 -8.81 10.04
C LEU A 136 4.57 -8.85 9.94
N ARG A 137 4.06 -9.75 9.12
CA ARG A 137 2.62 -10.02 8.98
C ARG A 137 2.22 -11.30 9.71
N PHE A 138 1.21 -11.18 10.55
CA PHE A 138 0.67 -12.27 11.36
C PHE A 138 -0.83 -12.40 11.13
N VAL A 139 -1.31 -13.64 11.00
CA VAL A 139 -2.73 -13.97 10.80
C VAL A 139 -3.18 -14.89 11.93
N PHE A 140 -4.08 -14.39 12.77
CA PHE A 140 -4.66 -15.09 13.91
C PHE A 140 -6.14 -15.39 13.64
N ARG A 141 -6.44 -16.59 13.12
CA ARG A 141 -7.80 -16.99 12.70
C ARG A 141 -8.40 -15.97 11.72
N SER A 142 -9.20 -15.03 12.22
CA SER A 142 -9.89 -13.99 11.45
C SER A 142 -9.24 -12.62 11.55
N PHE A 143 -8.14 -12.44 12.30
CA PHE A 143 -7.47 -11.15 12.45
C PHE A 143 -6.12 -11.15 11.76
N THR A 144 -5.77 -10.04 11.13
CA THR A 144 -4.43 -9.81 10.58
C THR A 144 -3.80 -8.62 11.27
N VAL A 145 -2.54 -8.78 11.67
CA VAL A 145 -1.70 -7.71 12.18
C VAL A 145 -0.46 -7.66 11.31
N SER A 146 -0.14 -6.50 10.77
CA SER A 146 1.07 -6.28 9.98
C SER A 146 1.81 -5.08 10.52
N ALA A 147 3.11 -5.24 10.73
CA ALA A 147 4.02 -4.17 11.09
C ALA A 147 5.17 -4.12 10.09
N LEU A 148 5.83 -2.96 10.01
CA LEU A 148 7.04 -2.78 9.19
C LEU A 148 6.83 -3.20 7.73
N GLU A 149 5.83 -2.63 7.07
CA GLU A 149 5.70 -2.80 5.63
C GLU A 149 6.71 -1.92 4.93
N VAL A 150 7.38 -2.44 3.90
CA VAL A 150 8.38 -1.70 3.15
C VAL A 150 7.95 -1.66 1.71
N GLN A 151 7.85 -0.47 1.16
CA GLN A 151 7.56 -0.24 -0.24
C GLN A 151 8.68 0.60 -0.84
N TRP A 152 9.23 0.10 -1.94
CA TRP A 152 10.32 0.74 -2.67
C TRP A 152 9.96 0.82 -4.15
N GLY A 153 9.95 2.02 -4.71
CA GLY A 153 9.47 2.22 -6.08
C GLY A 153 9.97 3.49 -6.76
N THR A 154 9.54 3.67 -8.00
CA THR A 154 9.89 4.80 -8.85
C THR A 154 8.72 5.18 -9.78
N PRO A 155 8.58 6.45 -10.16
CA PRO A 155 7.61 6.86 -11.19
C PRO A 155 7.92 6.20 -12.55
N ILE A 156 6.88 5.78 -13.27
CA ILE A 156 7.05 5.05 -14.55
C ILE A 156 7.68 5.92 -15.64
N HIS A 157 7.38 7.22 -15.65
CA HIS A 157 7.77 8.13 -16.74
C HIS A 157 9.22 8.62 -16.63
N GLN A 158 9.85 8.45 -15.46
CA GLN A 158 11.25 8.79 -15.23
C GLN A 158 11.86 7.75 -14.29
N PRO A 159 12.06 6.52 -14.76
CA PRO A 159 12.61 5.45 -13.93
C PRO A 159 13.99 5.87 -13.43
N GLY A 160 14.18 5.83 -12.11
CA GLY A 160 15.45 6.18 -11.46
C GLY A 160 15.68 7.66 -11.17
N SER A 161 14.80 8.58 -11.60
CA SER A 161 14.93 10.00 -11.23
C SER A 161 14.42 10.29 -9.81
N ALA A 162 13.43 9.51 -9.36
CA ALA A 162 12.87 9.61 -8.02
C ALA A 162 12.75 8.24 -7.38
N LEU A 163 13.14 8.18 -6.11
CA LEU A 163 12.99 7.06 -5.22
C LEU A 163 11.81 7.34 -4.29
N ARG A 164 10.85 6.41 -4.30
CA ARG A 164 9.80 6.38 -3.31
C ARG A 164 10.12 5.31 -2.29
N LEU A 165 10.22 5.71 -1.03
CA LEU A 165 10.29 4.81 0.10
C LEU A 165 9.05 5.02 0.96
N GLN A 166 8.27 3.99 1.19
CA GLN A 166 7.14 4.04 2.09
C GLN A 166 7.23 2.92 3.12
N LEU A 167 6.93 3.29 4.36
CA LEU A 167 6.98 2.42 5.51
C LEU A 167 5.57 2.29 6.10
N GLY A 168 4.96 1.11 6.02
CA GLY A 168 3.76 0.80 6.79
C GLY A 168 4.15 0.54 8.23
N LEU A 169 3.63 1.36 9.16
CA LEU A 169 4.00 1.26 10.57
C LEU A 169 3.20 0.12 11.23
N LEU A 170 1.88 0.20 11.09
CA LEU A 170 0.94 -0.75 11.66
C LEU A 170 -0.32 -0.82 10.79
N HIS A 171 -0.72 -2.03 10.42
CA HIS A 171 -2.02 -2.34 9.84
C HIS A 171 -2.73 -3.40 10.65
N LEU A 172 -4.02 -3.17 10.88
CA LEU A 172 -4.93 -4.10 11.52
C LEU A 172 -6.02 -4.45 10.51
N GLY A 173 -6.32 -5.74 10.40
CA GLY A 173 -7.32 -6.20 9.46
C GLY A 173 -8.08 -7.41 9.94
N VAL A 174 -9.13 -7.73 9.18
CA VAL A 174 -10.00 -8.87 9.38
C VAL A 174 -9.97 -9.72 8.11
N VAL A 175 -9.89 -11.04 8.28
CA VAL A 175 -10.03 -12.05 7.24
C VAL A 175 -11.45 -12.61 7.33
N LEU A 176 -12.16 -12.57 6.20
CA LEU A 176 -13.53 -13.02 6.00
C LEU A 176 -13.54 -14.32 5.17
#